data_AF-A0A530M2C0-F1
#
_entry.id   AF-A0A530M2C0-F1
#
_cell.length_a   1.000
_cell.length_b   1.000
_cell.length_c   1.000
_cell.angle_alpha   90.00
_cell.angle_beta   90.00
_cell.angle_gamma   90.00
#
_symmetry.space_group_name_H-M   'P 1'
#
loop_
_entity.id
_entity.type
_entity.pdbx_description
1 polymer ?
#
loop_
_entity_poly.entity_id
_entity_poly.type
_entity_poly.pdbx_seq_one_letter_code
_entity_poly.pdbx_strand_id
1 'polypeptide(L)'
;AIILIEAGDLKKGVGLRAIVEAADIAMALPCYADEARDIDTVIDDELRKAGMSMTLEARQALRRNLGGDRLASRGEIEKLVLYAHGQTEV
;
A
#
# COMPACT_ATOMS: atom_id res chain seq x y z
N ALA A 1 -28.88 5.34 5.01
CA ALA A 1 -27.90 4.29 5.33
C ALA A 1 -26.88 4.24 4.20
N ILE A 2 -25.62 3.90 4.47
CA ILE A 2 -24.55 3.74 3.47
C ILE A 2 -24.28 2.25 3.34
N ILE A 3 -24.14 1.76 2.11
CA ILE A 3 -23.80 0.36 1.82
C ILE A 3 -22.40 0.33 1.23
N LEU A 4 -21.51 -0.47 1.83
CA LEU A 4 -20.18 -0.79 1.29
C LEU A 4 -20.21 -2.22 0.78
N ILE A 5 -19.75 -2.42 -0.45
CA ILE A 5 -19.68 -3.73 -1.10
C ILE A 5 -18.23 -4.00 -1.46
N GLU A 6 -17.66 -5.08 -0.91
CA GLU A 6 -16.33 -5.57 -1.28
C GLU A 6 -16.49 -6.76 -2.24
N ALA A 7 -15.72 -6.74 -3.32
CA ALA A 7 -15.66 -7.81 -4.31
C ALA A 7 -14.22 -7.94 -4.84
N GLY A 8 -13.91 -9.08 -5.44
CA GLY A 8 -12.65 -9.27 -6.16
C GLY A 8 -12.57 -8.46 -7.46
N ASP A 9 -11.66 -8.82 -8.36
CA ASP A 9 -11.49 -8.11 -9.63
C ASP A 9 -12.74 -8.24 -10.53
N LEU A 10 -13.44 -7.12 -10.74
CA LEU A 10 -14.63 -7.04 -11.59
C LEU A 10 -14.33 -6.24 -12.86
N LYS A 11 -14.37 -6.93 -14.01
CA LYS A 11 -14.27 -6.28 -15.32
C LYS A 11 -15.41 -5.29 -15.55
N LYS A 12 -15.12 -4.20 -16.26
CA LYS A 12 -16.10 -3.18 -16.63
C LYS A 12 -17.31 -3.81 -17.32
N GLY A 13 -18.51 -3.37 -16.93
CA GLY A 13 -19.77 -3.82 -17.54
C GLY A 13 -20.25 -5.22 -17.16
N VAL A 14 -19.61 -5.91 -16.20
CA VAL A 14 -20.02 -7.27 -15.80
C VAL A 14 -20.73 -7.26 -14.43
N GLY A 15 -21.89 -7.91 -14.36
CA GLY A 15 -22.59 -8.28 -13.13
C GLY A 15 -22.79 -7.12 -12.15
N LEU A 16 -22.27 -7.29 -10.93
CA LEU A 16 -22.35 -6.31 -9.85
C LEU A 16 -21.79 -4.94 -10.24
N ARG A 17 -20.65 -4.90 -10.95
CA ARG A 17 -20.02 -3.64 -11.36
C ARG A 17 -20.91 -2.84 -12.32
N ALA A 18 -21.58 -3.51 -13.26
CA ALA A 18 -22.50 -2.84 -14.19
C ALA A 18 -23.69 -2.20 -13.48
N ILE A 19 -24.28 -2.91 -12.50
CA ILE A 19 -25.41 -2.41 -11.72
C ILE A 19 -25.00 -1.17 -10.92
N VAL A 20 -23.82 -1.21 -10.28
CA VAL A 20 -23.29 -0.09 -9.50
C VAL A 20 -22.94 1.10 -10.39
N GLU A 21 -22.26 0.88 -11.53
CA GLU A 21 -21.89 1.95 -12.47
C GLU A 21 -23.09 2.62 -13.13
N ALA A 22 -24.23 1.94 -13.27
CA ALA A 22 -25.45 2.48 -13.86
C ALA A 22 -26.38 3.19 -12.86
N ALA A 23 -26.15 3.06 -11.56
CA ALA A 23 -27.01 3.64 -10.54
C ALA A 23 -26.59 5.08 -10.20
N ASP A 24 -27.54 6.01 -10.20
CA ASP A 24 -27.30 7.44 -9.90
C ASP A 24 -26.77 7.72 -8.49
N ILE A 25 -26.90 6.74 -7.59
CA ILE A 25 -26.58 6.86 -6.15
C ILE A 25 -25.41 5.98 -5.73
N ALA A 26 -24.67 5.39 -6.67
CA ALA A 26 -23.57 4.48 -6.36
C ALA A 26 -22.33 4.76 -7.22
N MET A 27 -21.19 4.22 -6.78
CA MET A 27 -19.93 4.35 -7.50
C MET A 27 -19.15 3.05 -7.37
N ALA A 28 -18.60 2.58 -8.49
CA ALA A 28 -17.64 1.49 -8.51
C ALA A 28 -16.22 2.09 -8.48
N LEU A 29 -15.52 1.91 -7.37
CA LEU A 29 -14.12 2.31 -7.23
C LEU A 29 -13.23 1.08 -7.45
N PRO A 30 -12.37 1.07 -8.48
CA PRO A 30 -11.40 -0.01 -8.64
C PRO A 30 -10.39 0.05 -7.49
N CYS A 31 -10.38 -0.98 -6.63
CA CYS A 31 -9.30 -1.25 -5.70
C CYS A 31 -8.18 -1.96 -6.46
N TYR A 32 -7.41 -1.20 -7.22
CA TYR A 32 -6.18 -1.72 -7.82
C TYR A 32 -5.29 -2.26 -6.70
N ALA A 33 -4.81 -3.51 -6.85
CA ALA A 33 -3.64 -3.93 -6.11
C ALA A 33 -2.56 -2.89 -6.40
N ASP A 34 -1.94 -2.33 -5.34
CA ASP A 34 -0.95 -1.26 -5.44
C ASP A 34 -0.11 -1.47 -6.71
N GLU A 35 -0.27 -0.55 -7.68
CA GLU A 35 0.50 -0.58 -8.92
C GLU A 35 1.95 -0.81 -8.53
N ALA A 36 2.58 -1.79 -9.18
CA ALA A 36 3.77 -2.46 -8.69
C ALA A 36 4.96 -1.51 -8.46
N ARG A 37 4.93 -0.74 -7.37
CA ARG A 37 6.06 0.04 -6.90
C ARG A 37 7.08 -0.93 -6.33
N ASP A 38 8.34 -0.72 -6.72
CA ASP A 38 9.46 -1.47 -6.17
C ASP A 38 9.47 -1.27 -4.65
N ILE A 39 9.74 -2.34 -3.90
CA ILE A 39 9.84 -2.26 -2.45
C ILE A 39 10.92 -1.25 -2.04
N ASP A 40 11.97 -1.11 -2.84
CA ASP A 40 12.99 -0.09 -2.63
C ASP A 40 12.43 1.33 -2.72
N THR A 41 11.52 1.57 -3.67
CA THR A 41 10.84 2.87 -3.80
C THR A 41 9.97 3.17 -2.59
N VAL A 42 9.26 2.17 -2.07
CA VAL A 42 8.43 2.35 -0.85
C VAL A 42 9.31 2.66 0.36
N ILE A 43 10.43 1.95 0.53
CA ILE A 43 11.41 2.23 1.60
C ILE A 43 11.90 3.67 1.49
N ASP A 44 12.31 4.10 0.29
CA ASP A 44 12.84 5.45 0.06
C ASP A 44 11.80 6.54 0.33
N ASP A 45 10.55 6.33 -0.09
CA ASP A 45 9.47 7.29 0.10
C ASP A 45 9.10 7.45 1.58
N GLU A 46 8.99 6.37 2.35
CA GLU A 46 8.66 6.46 3.78
C GLU A 46 9.81 7.07 4.61
N LEU A 47 11.06 6.70 4.33
CA LEU A 47 12.23 7.32 4.97
C LEU A 47 12.31 8.82 4.65
N ARG A 48 12.10 9.19 3.38
CA ARG A 48 12.13 10.60 2.95
C ARG A 48 11.05 11.42 3.65
N LYS A 49 9.83 10.90 3.78
CA LYS A 49 8.74 11.58 4.52
C LYS A 49 9.12 11.87 5.98
N ALA A 50 9.91 10.99 6.59
CA ALA A 50 10.39 11.14 7.96
C ALA A 50 11.73 11.89 8.08
N GLY A 51 12.35 12.29 6.97
CA GLY A 51 13.65 12.96 6.96
C GLY A 51 14.81 12.05 7.40
N MET A 52 14.71 10.74 7.18
CA MET A 52 15.69 9.74 7.61
C MET A 52 16.43 9.10 6.43
N SER A 53 17.62 8.57 6.69
CA SER A 53 18.34 7.64 5.81
C SER A 53 18.27 6.20 6.34
N MET A 54 18.75 5.25 5.54
CA MET A 54 18.91 3.85 5.95
C MET A 54 20.19 3.31 5.34
N THR A 55 20.96 2.58 6.13
CA THR A 55 22.18 1.92 5.66
C THR A 55 21.86 0.80 4.66
N LEU A 56 22.83 0.43 3.81
CA LEU A 56 22.66 -0.68 2.88
C LEU A 56 22.40 -2.01 3.60
N GLU A 57 23.06 -2.23 4.74
CA GLU A 57 22.90 -3.43 5.55
C GLU A 57 21.49 -3.51 6.16
N ALA A 58 21.00 -2.42 6.76
CA ALA A 58 19.65 -2.33 7.30
C ALA A 58 18.60 -2.58 6.21
N ARG A 59 18.79 -2.01 5.01
CA ARG A 59 17.92 -2.26 3.84
C ARG A 59 17.86 -3.73 3.46
N GLN A 60 19.03 -4.39 3.38
CA GLN A 60 19.08 -5.82 3.05
C GLN A 60 18.44 -6.67 4.15
N ALA A 61 18.64 -6.32 5.41
CA ALA A 61 17.99 -6.99 6.54
C ALA A 61 16.47 -6.82 6.49
N LEU A 62 15.98 -5.61 6.23
CA LEU A 62 14.56 -5.31 6.09
C LEU A 62 13.95 -6.15 4.96
N ARG A 63 14.56 -6.17 3.77
CA ARG A 63 14.07 -6.97 2.63
C ARG A 63 13.96 -8.47 2.91
N ARG A 64 14.83 -9.03 3.74
CA ARG A 64 14.74 -10.45 4.14
C ARG A 64 13.58 -10.73 5.10
N ASN A 65 13.13 -9.72 5.84
CA ASN A 65 12.06 -9.85 6.83
C ASN A 65 10.69 -9.42 6.30
N LEU A 66 10.65 -8.63 5.23
CA LEU A 66 9.42 -8.27 4.53
C LEU A 66 8.86 -9.48 3.77
N GLY A 67 7.56 -9.74 3.93
CA GLY A 67 6.86 -10.84 3.28
C GLY A 67 6.52 -10.56 1.80
N GLY A 68 5.87 -11.52 1.14
CA GLY A 68 5.41 -11.37 -0.25
C GLY A 68 4.19 -10.45 -0.43
N ASP A 69 3.50 -10.12 0.67
CA ASP A 69 2.38 -9.18 0.68
C ASP A 69 2.92 -7.74 0.79
N ARG A 70 2.67 -6.93 -0.24
CA ARG A 70 3.18 -5.56 -0.33
C ARG A 70 2.43 -4.57 0.55
N LEU A 71 1.12 -4.76 0.73
CA LEU A 71 0.33 -3.91 1.63
C LEU A 71 0.78 -4.12 3.07
N ALA A 72 0.99 -5.38 3.44
CA ALA A 72 1.61 -5.70 4.73
C ALA A 72 3.02 -5.11 4.83
N SER A 73 3.83 -5.26 3.78
CA SER A 73 5.20 -4.74 3.77
C SER A 73 5.28 -3.23 3.95
N ARG A 74 4.38 -2.44 3.33
CA ARG A 74 4.32 -0.99 3.56
C ARG A 74 4.05 -0.67 5.03
N GLY A 75 3.08 -1.36 5.64
CA GLY A 75 2.79 -1.19 7.07
C GLY A 75 3.98 -1.55 7.98
N GLU A 76 4.76 -2.58 7.63
CA GLU A 76 5.99 -2.91 8.36
C GLU A 76 7.07 -1.81 8.24
N ILE A 77 7.23 -1.22 7.04
CA ILE A 77 8.16 -0.09 6.82
C ILE A 77 7.72 1.14 7.62
N GLU A 78 6.43 1.50 7.57
CA GLU A 78 5.86 2.63 8.34
C GLU A 78 6.09 2.44 9.85
N LYS A 79 5.93 1.21 10.36
CA LYS A 79 6.22 0.88 11.76
C LYS A 79 7.69 1.06 12.12
N LEU A 80 8.62 0.63 11.26
CA LEU A 80 10.06 0.81 11.47
C LEU A 80 10.42 2.30 11.52
N VAL A 81 9.88 3.07 10.57
CA VAL A 81 10.07 4.53 10.49
C VAL A 81 9.52 5.22 11.74
N LEU A 82 8.33 4.82 12.20
CA LEU A 82 7.74 5.34 13.43
C LEU A 82 8.56 4.97 14.67
N TYR A 83 9.06 3.74 14.75
CA TYR A 83 9.91 3.29 15.85
C TYR A 83 11.21 4.11 15.93
N ALA A 84 11.82 4.42 14.78
CA ALA A 84 13.04 5.21 14.70
C ALA A 84 12.79 6.73 14.71
N HIS A 85 11.56 7.19 14.94
CA HIS A 85 11.22 8.61 14.83
C HIS A 85 12.11 9.50 15.72
N GLY A 86 12.65 10.56 15.12
CA GLY A 86 13.60 11.49 15.76
C GLY A 86 15.08 11.09 15.60
N GLN A 87 15.37 9.92 15.05
CA GLN A 87 16.70 9.57 14.55
C GLN A 87 16.92 10.14 13.14
N THR A 88 18.17 10.23 12.72
CA THR A 88 18.52 10.64 11.34
C THR A 88 18.75 9.46 10.41
N GLU A 89 19.04 8.27 10.95
CA GLU A 89 19.39 7.07 10.20
C GLU A 89 18.88 5.80 10.91
N VAL A 90 18.45 4.83 10.09
CA VAL A 90 18.07 3.46 10.49
C VAL A 90 19.18 2.47 10.18
#